data_AF-A0A9E1N9D5-F1
#
_entry.id   AF-A0A9E1N9D5-F1
#
_cell.length_a   1.000
_cell.length_b   1.000
_cell.length_c   1.000
_cell.angle_alpha   90.00
_cell.angle_beta   90.00
_cell.angle_gamma   90.00
#
_symmetry.space_group_name_H-M   'P 1'
#
loop_
_entity.id
_entity.type
_entity.pdbx_description
1 polymer ?
#
loop_
_entity_poly.entity_id
_entity_poly.type
_entity_poly.pdbx_seq_one_letter_code
_entity_poly.pdbx_strand_id
1 'polypeptide(L)'
;MTTDPKPASTATQAAQRAVMAQLPFSDRADFELAQRGLIASLPDGIIMNEGGSAMWDLTAYDFLNDAPAPDTVNPSLWRMAQLNMNNGLFKVCDRVYQLRGMDLANMTIIEGDSGLIVIDPMTTAEVARAGLDLFLTNRPAKPVVCVIYSHSHVDHYGGVMGVTTADDVAGGKVVVIAPDRFMEELAGENVLAGNAMNRRAQFQFGGLLAKGPRGQVDAGLGKVTARGRVTLIAPTQVIVAATESHDIDGVEMVFQLAPDSEAPAEMHMFLPQFGVLNLAENATRLLHNFIPLRGALARDPRIWSRHISDAMALFGEATEILIGQHHWPTWGRAEVRAYLEKQRDLYKYIHDQTVRLMNHGLTPAEISENLDLPPGLDQDWSVRGYYGTVSHDAKAVYQRYLSWYDANPANLNPLPRRDAGRKTVEYMGGGDALLERAKVDFEAGNYRWVAQVLSHLAFAEPENLECRTLLADTFEQLGYQAESATWRNAYLYGAQELRHGIVKLPPRRILSPETLTALTTDALFDF
;
A
#
# COMPACT_ATOMS: atom_id res chain seq x y z
N MET A 1 -14.38 -33.04 0.48
CA MET A 1 -14.16 -31.68 1.03
C MET A 1 -14.25 -30.70 -0.12
N THR A 2 -15.00 -29.60 0.01
CA THR A 2 -15.16 -28.61 -1.07
C THR A 2 -14.01 -27.61 -1.05
N THR A 3 -13.47 -27.28 -2.23
CA THR A 3 -12.42 -26.25 -2.39
C THR A 3 -12.99 -24.84 -2.48
N ASP A 4 -14.31 -24.69 -2.38
CA ASP A 4 -14.97 -23.39 -2.51
C ASP A 4 -14.87 -22.55 -1.24
N PRO A 5 -14.84 -21.21 -1.36
CA PRO A 5 -14.91 -20.30 -0.22
C PRO A 5 -16.15 -20.53 0.66
N LYS A 6 -15.93 -20.63 1.98
CA LYS A 6 -16.92 -20.86 3.02
C LYS A 6 -17.62 -19.55 3.41
N PRO A 7 -18.83 -19.60 3.99
CA PRO A 7 -19.43 -18.41 4.59
C PRO A 7 -18.64 -17.94 5.82
N ALA A 8 -18.90 -16.71 6.27
CA ALA A 8 -18.41 -16.23 7.56
C ALA A 8 -19.02 -17.08 8.69
N SER A 9 -18.19 -17.50 9.64
CA SER A 9 -18.65 -18.19 10.84
C SER A 9 -19.38 -17.24 11.79
N THR A 10 -20.04 -17.79 12.81
CA THR A 10 -20.63 -16.99 13.90
C THR A 10 -19.58 -16.15 14.63
N ALA A 11 -18.37 -16.66 14.83
CA ALA A 11 -17.27 -15.92 15.45
C ALA A 11 -16.80 -14.75 14.58
N THR A 12 -16.68 -14.96 13.26
CA THR A 12 -16.34 -13.90 12.30
C THR A 12 -17.42 -12.82 12.26
N GLN A 13 -18.70 -13.21 12.19
CA GLN A 13 -19.82 -12.26 12.26
C GLN A 13 -19.81 -11.45 13.56
N ALA A 14 -19.46 -12.08 14.70
CA ALA A 14 -19.32 -11.39 15.97
C ALA A 14 -18.18 -10.37 15.95
N ALA A 15 -17.03 -10.70 15.35
CA ALA A 15 -15.93 -9.77 15.17
C ALA A 15 -16.34 -8.56 14.31
N GLN A 16 -17.08 -8.76 13.21
CA GLN A 16 -17.57 -7.63 12.41
C GLN A 16 -18.53 -6.72 13.19
N ARG A 17 -19.43 -7.30 13.99
CA ARG A 17 -20.33 -6.52 14.85
C ARG A 17 -19.57 -5.70 15.88
N ALA A 18 -18.48 -6.23 16.43
CA ALA A 18 -17.64 -5.49 17.38
C ALA A 18 -16.99 -4.27 16.71
N VAL A 19 -16.48 -4.41 15.49
CA VAL A 19 -15.94 -3.27 14.71
C VAL A 19 -17.01 -2.21 14.45
N MET A 20 -18.23 -2.63 14.05
CA MET A 20 -19.36 -1.70 13.83
C MET A 20 -19.75 -0.92 15.10
N ALA A 21 -19.61 -1.53 16.27
CA ALA A 21 -19.92 -0.89 17.54
C ALA A 21 -18.83 0.07 18.02
N GLN A 22 -17.58 -0.11 17.57
CA GLN A 22 -16.43 0.67 18.02
C GLN A 22 -16.16 1.92 17.17
N LEU A 23 -16.35 1.83 15.85
CA LEU A 23 -15.95 2.89 14.92
C LEU A 23 -17.14 3.81 14.54
N PRO A 24 -16.88 5.10 14.26
CA PRO A 24 -17.95 6.08 14.03
C PRO A 24 -18.51 6.01 12.60
N PHE A 25 -19.20 4.92 12.24
CA PHE A 25 -19.77 4.72 10.89
C PHE A 25 -20.81 5.76 10.46
N SER A 26 -21.33 6.56 11.41
CA SER A 26 -22.17 7.72 11.12
C SER A 26 -21.39 8.89 10.52
N ASP A 27 -20.07 8.97 10.74
CA ASP A 27 -19.21 9.94 10.09
C ASP A 27 -18.92 9.51 8.65
N ARG A 28 -19.53 10.26 7.73
CA ARG A 28 -19.46 10.04 6.29
C ARG A 28 -18.72 11.16 5.55
N ALA A 29 -17.99 12.04 6.24
CA ALA A 29 -17.34 13.20 5.64
C ALA A 29 -16.39 12.80 4.49
N ASP A 30 -15.66 11.69 4.63
CA ASP A 30 -14.76 11.20 3.57
C ASP A 30 -15.47 10.90 2.25
N PHE A 31 -16.73 10.48 2.25
CA PHE A 31 -17.45 10.20 1.01
C PHE A 31 -17.69 11.49 0.19
N GLU A 32 -17.96 12.60 0.87
CA GLU A 32 -18.08 13.91 0.23
C GLU A 32 -16.71 14.41 -0.26
N LEU A 33 -15.67 14.28 0.56
CA LEU A 33 -14.31 14.70 0.22
C LEU A 33 -13.72 13.88 -0.95
N ALA A 34 -14.01 12.58 -1.01
CA ALA A 34 -13.59 11.70 -2.09
C ALA A 34 -14.29 11.98 -3.43
N GLN A 35 -15.41 12.71 -3.41
CA GLN A 35 -16.12 13.13 -4.63
C GLN A 35 -15.89 14.60 -4.98
N ARG A 36 -15.40 15.40 -4.03
CA ARG A 36 -15.19 16.83 -4.19
C ARG A 36 -14.30 17.12 -5.40
N GLY A 37 -14.82 17.96 -6.30
CA GLY A 37 -14.12 18.42 -7.49
C GLY A 37 -14.16 17.47 -8.68
N LEU A 38 -14.94 16.38 -8.65
CA LEU A 38 -15.08 15.48 -9.81
C LEU A 38 -15.49 16.25 -11.07
N ILE A 39 -14.70 16.11 -12.14
CA ILE A 39 -14.96 16.65 -13.47
C ILE A 39 -15.51 15.56 -14.39
N ALA A 40 -14.83 14.42 -14.43
CA ALA A 40 -15.18 13.29 -15.28
C ALA A 40 -14.72 11.99 -14.62
N SER A 41 -15.57 10.97 -14.60
CA SER A 41 -15.20 9.62 -14.18
C SER A 41 -14.38 8.91 -15.26
N LEU A 42 -13.72 7.80 -14.92
CA LEU A 42 -13.12 6.89 -15.90
C LEU A 42 -14.23 6.37 -16.84
N PRO A 43 -14.14 6.57 -18.16
CA PRO A 43 -15.13 6.04 -19.11
C PRO A 43 -15.26 4.52 -18.99
N ASP A 44 -16.49 4.03 -18.91
CA ASP A 44 -16.86 2.62 -18.76
C ASP A 44 -16.23 1.87 -17.57
N GLY A 45 -15.47 2.57 -16.70
CA GLY A 45 -14.74 1.97 -15.59
C GLY A 45 -13.57 1.07 -16.01
N ILE A 46 -13.12 1.11 -17.27
CA ILE A 46 -12.13 0.16 -17.82
C ILE A 46 -11.06 0.92 -18.62
N ILE A 47 -9.80 0.52 -18.46
CA ILE A 47 -8.69 0.94 -19.32
C ILE A 47 -8.23 -0.26 -20.13
N MET A 48 -8.33 -0.16 -21.45
CA MET A 48 -7.90 -1.19 -22.39
C MET A 48 -6.53 -0.85 -22.97
N ASN A 49 -5.70 -1.86 -23.25
CA ASN A 49 -4.55 -1.67 -24.12
C ASN A 49 -4.95 -1.73 -25.61
N GLU A 50 -4.02 -1.37 -26.49
CA GLU A 50 -4.22 -1.39 -27.96
C GLU A 50 -4.57 -2.79 -28.50
N GLY A 51 -4.20 -3.86 -27.78
CA GLY A 51 -4.55 -5.24 -28.09
C GLY A 51 -5.91 -5.70 -27.56
N GLY A 52 -6.71 -4.81 -26.97
CA GLY A 52 -8.05 -5.11 -26.44
C GLY A 52 -8.08 -5.84 -25.09
N SER A 53 -6.97 -5.91 -24.37
CA SER A 53 -6.92 -6.47 -23.02
C SER A 53 -7.14 -5.40 -21.96
N ALA A 54 -7.94 -5.70 -20.93
CA ALA A 54 -8.14 -4.80 -19.79
C ALA A 54 -6.88 -4.71 -18.92
N MET A 55 -6.31 -3.50 -18.84
CA MET A 55 -5.18 -3.14 -17.98
C MET A 55 -5.65 -2.70 -16.59
N TRP A 56 -6.84 -2.10 -16.54
CA TRP A 56 -7.55 -1.70 -15.33
C TRP A 56 -9.05 -1.94 -15.54
N ASP A 57 -9.74 -2.47 -14.53
CA ASP A 57 -11.17 -2.80 -14.61
C ASP A 57 -11.82 -2.60 -13.23
N LEU A 58 -12.57 -1.50 -13.10
CA LEU A 58 -13.36 -1.19 -11.90
C LEU A 58 -14.73 -1.88 -11.89
N THR A 59 -15.24 -2.31 -13.04
CA THR A 59 -16.56 -3.00 -13.13
C THR A 59 -16.52 -4.33 -12.39
N ALA A 60 -15.33 -4.95 -12.30
CA ALA A 60 -15.09 -6.12 -11.46
C ALA A 60 -15.37 -5.89 -9.96
N TYR A 61 -15.54 -4.63 -9.52
CA TYR A 61 -15.85 -4.22 -8.16
C TYR A 61 -17.26 -3.64 -7.98
N ASP A 62 -18.16 -3.81 -8.96
CA ASP A 62 -19.55 -3.29 -8.87
C ASP A 62 -20.32 -3.81 -7.65
N PHE A 63 -19.88 -4.91 -7.05
CA PHE A 63 -20.40 -5.43 -5.79
C PHE A 63 -20.23 -4.48 -4.58
N LEU A 64 -19.42 -3.42 -4.72
CA LEU A 64 -19.23 -2.38 -3.70
C LEU A 64 -20.29 -1.25 -3.78
N ASN A 65 -20.99 -1.12 -4.92
CA ASN A 65 -21.89 0.02 -5.18
C ASN A 65 -23.12 -0.02 -4.27
N ASP A 66 -23.24 1.00 -3.39
CA ASP A 66 -24.37 1.22 -2.48
C ASP A 66 -24.83 0.00 -1.67
N ALA A 67 -23.89 -0.91 -1.39
CA ALA A 67 -24.15 -2.16 -0.69
C ALA A 67 -23.66 -2.12 0.77
N PRO A 68 -24.40 -2.72 1.73
CA PRO A 68 -23.91 -2.90 3.08
C PRO A 68 -22.72 -3.86 3.09
N ALA A 69 -21.84 -3.71 4.09
CA ALA A 69 -20.72 -4.63 4.27
C ALA A 69 -21.23 -6.07 4.47
N PRO A 70 -20.80 -7.04 3.66
CA PRO A 70 -21.16 -8.44 3.85
C PRO A 70 -20.39 -9.03 5.03
N ASP A 71 -20.94 -10.06 5.69
CA ASP A 71 -20.30 -10.71 6.85
C ASP A 71 -18.86 -11.23 6.59
N THR A 72 -18.52 -11.46 5.31
CA THR A 72 -17.21 -11.96 4.87
C THR A 72 -16.18 -10.85 4.61
N VAL A 73 -16.49 -9.60 4.91
CA VAL A 73 -15.55 -8.47 4.81
C VAL A 73 -15.66 -7.61 6.07
N ASN A 74 -14.51 -7.20 6.60
CA ASN A 74 -14.48 -6.24 7.70
C ASN A 74 -15.22 -4.94 7.29
N PRO A 75 -16.17 -4.44 8.10
CA PRO A 75 -17.00 -3.31 7.72
C PRO A 75 -16.21 -2.00 7.57
N SER A 76 -15.11 -1.85 8.30
CA SER A 76 -14.18 -0.72 8.16
C SER A 76 -13.42 -0.80 6.81
N LEU A 77 -12.88 -1.97 6.48
CA LEU A 77 -12.27 -2.22 5.17
C LEU A 77 -13.27 -2.03 4.02
N TRP A 78 -14.52 -2.43 4.20
CA TRP A 78 -15.57 -2.22 3.20
C TRP A 78 -15.83 -0.74 2.94
N ARG A 79 -15.90 0.08 4.00
CA ARG A 79 -15.98 1.55 3.88
C ARG A 79 -14.81 2.08 3.05
N MET A 80 -13.58 1.67 3.35
CA MET A 80 -12.40 2.09 2.58
C MET A 80 -12.45 1.63 1.12
N ALA A 81 -12.88 0.39 0.89
CA ALA A 81 -13.08 -0.14 -0.45
C ALA A 81 -14.12 0.70 -1.22
N GLN A 82 -15.23 1.12 -0.61
CA GLN A 82 -16.18 2.00 -1.27
C GLN A 82 -15.58 3.37 -1.59
N LEU A 83 -14.80 3.96 -0.68
CA LEU A 83 -14.12 5.24 -0.91
C LEU A 83 -13.10 5.15 -2.06
N ASN A 84 -12.37 4.04 -2.16
CA ASN A 84 -11.42 3.78 -3.24
C ASN A 84 -12.06 3.48 -4.60
N MET A 85 -13.40 3.43 -4.70
CA MET A 85 -14.11 3.38 -5.99
C MET A 85 -14.26 4.76 -6.64
N ASN A 86 -14.04 5.85 -5.90
CA ASN A 86 -14.05 7.19 -6.47
C ASN A 86 -12.90 7.34 -7.47
N ASN A 87 -13.25 7.56 -8.73
CA ASN A 87 -12.30 7.50 -9.83
C ASN A 87 -12.51 8.63 -10.87
N GLY A 88 -11.47 8.87 -11.66
CA GLY A 88 -11.46 9.83 -12.76
C GLY A 88 -10.67 11.09 -12.44
N LEU A 89 -11.03 12.17 -13.12
CA LEU A 89 -10.40 13.49 -13.05
C LEU A 89 -11.09 14.38 -12.02
N PHE A 90 -10.31 14.88 -11.07
CA PHE A 90 -10.77 15.78 -10.00
C PHE A 90 -10.01 17.11 -10.06
N LYS A 91 -10.74 18.22 -9.94
CA LYS A 91 -10.18 19.54 -9.66
C LYS A 91 -9.91 19.67 -8.17
N VAL A 92 -8.64 19.87 -7.79
CA VAL A 92 -8.25 20.15 -6.40
C VAL A 92 -8.47 21.63 -6.09
N CYS A 93 -7.88 22.48 -6.92
CA CYS A 93 -8.08 23.93 -6.96
C CYS A 93 -7.86 24.43 -8.39
N ASP A 94 -7.78 25.73 -8.60
CA ASP A 94 -7.42 26.23 -9.92
C ASP A 94 -6.01 25.78 -10.31
N ARG A 95 -5.83 25.40 -11.58
CA ARG A 95 -4.59 24.84 -12.15
C ARG A 95 -4.10 23.49 -11.58
N VAL A 96 -4.62 22.98 -10.46
CA VAL A 96 -4.18 21.70 -9.85
C VAL A 96 -5.28 20.64 -9.92
N TYR A 97 -4.93 19.49 -10.50
CA TYR A 97 -5.85 18.38 -10.78
C TYR A 97 -5.24 17.04 -10.35
N GLN A 98 -6.09 16.06 -10.03
CA GLN A 98 -5.67 14.69 -9.77
C GLN A 98 -6.51 13.69 -10.56
N LEU A 99 -5.84 12.70 -11.14
CA LEU A 99 -6.44 11.48 -11.67
C LEU A 99 -6.36 10.44 -10.56
N ARG A 100 -7.51 9.92 -10.13
CA ARG A 100 -7.62 8.98 -9.00
C ARG A 100 -8.36 7.72 -9.40
N GLY A 101 -8.11 6.61 -8.70
CA GLY A 101 -8.83 5.34 -8.90
C GLY A 101 -8.64 4.71 -10.29
N MET A 102 -7.63 5.14 -11.04
CA MET A 102 -7.25 4.61 -12.36
C MET A 102 -6.00 3.69 -12.28
N ASP A 103 -5.36 3.67 -11.11
CA ASP A 103 -4.30 2.78 -10.67
C ASP A 103 -4.34 2.73 -9.13
N LEU A 104 -3.35 2.11 -8.48
CA LEU A 104 -3.11 2.18 -7.04
C LEU A 104 -2.78 3.61 -6.61
N ALA A 105 -1.89 4.28 -7.34
CA ALA A 105 -1.49 5.66 -7.12
C ALA A 105 -2.35 6.65 -7.91
N ASN A 106 -2.33 7.90 -7.44
CA ASN A 106 -2.86 9.06 -8.14
C ASN A 106 -1.80 9.61 -9.10
N MET A 107 -2.25 10.25 -10.18
CA MET A 107 -1.40 11.16 -10.97
C MET A 107 -1.87 12.59 -10.76
N THR A 108 -0.98 13.48 -10.34
CA THR A 108 -1.31 14.90 -10.17
C THR A 108 -0.86 15.67 -11.41
N ILE A 109 -1.72 16.54 -11.95
CA ILE A 109 -1.41 17.41 -13.08
C ILE A 109 -1.57 18.86 -12.66
N ILE A 110 -0.53 19.65 -12.88
CA ILE A 110 -0.51 21.10 -12.64
C ILE A 110 -0.39 21.81 -13.99
N GLU A 111 -1.33 22.69 -14.29
CA GLU A 111 -1.29 23.56 -15.46
C GLU A 111 -0.25 24.66 -15.23
N GLY A 112 0.90 24.58 -15.89
CA GLY A 112 1.88 25.65 -15.98
C GLY A 112 1.43 26.75 -16.94
N ASP A 113 2.29 27.73 -17.18
CA ASP A 113 2.01 28.84 -18.09
C ASP A 113 1.92 28.33 -19.54
N SER A 114 2.89 27.55 -19.99
CA SER A 114 2.95 27.01 -21.35
C SER A 114 2.57 25.54 -21.48
N GLY A 115 2.70 24.76 -20.40
CA GLY A 115 2.66 23.30 -20.42
C GLY A 115 1.98 22.67 -19.20
N LEU A 116 2.21 21.37 -19.02
CA LEU A 116 1.75 20.56 -17.90
C LEU A 116 2.94 20.03 -17.10
N ILE A 117 2.82 20.09 -15.78
CA ILE A 117 3.72 19.44 -14.83
C ILE A 117 2.97 18.22 -14.29
N VAL A 118 3.53 17.03 -14.48
CA VAL A 118 2.96 15.77 -14.02
C VAL A 118 3.72 15.29 -12.80
N ILE A 119 3.04 14.99 -11.70
CA ILE A 119 3.63 14.36 -10.53
C ILE A 119 3.08 12.94 -10.46
N ASP A 120 4.00 11.99 -10.47
CA ASP A 120 3.82 10.54 -10.39
C ASP A 120 2.89 9.94 -11.45
N PRO A 121 3.43 9.54 -12.61
CA PRO A 121 2.63 9.02 -13.71
C PRO A 121 2.23 7.54 -13.51
N MET A 122 1.72 7.17 -12.34
CA MET A 122 1.16 5.83 -12.04
C MET A 122 2.13 4.65 -12.29
N THR A 123 1.62 3.41 -12.25
CA THR A 123 2.41 2.17 -12.32
C THR A 123 2.76 1.75 -13.74
N THR A 124 1.88 1.98 -14.72
CA THR A 124 2.07 1.48 -16.09
C THR A 124 1.77 2.52 -17.16
N ALA A 125 2.49 2.45 -18.28
CA ALA A 125 2.39 3.43 -19.35
C ALA A 125 0.96 3.51 -19.94
N GLU A 126 0.25 2.39 -19.98
CA GLU A 126 -1.11 2.33 -20.49
C GLU A 126 -2.10 3.13 -19.63
N VAL A 127 -2.04 2.99 -18.29
CA VAL A 127 -2.97 3.70 -17.40
C VAL A 127 -2.61 5.17 -17.24
N ALA A 128 -1.31 5.50 -17.24
CA ALA A 128 -0.84 6.88 -17.22
C ALA A 128 -1.29 7.66 -18.47
N ARG A 129 -1.16 7.04 -19.66
CA ARG A 129 -1.65 7.60 -20.92
C ARG A 129 -3.16 7.83 -20.89
N ALA A 130 -3.93 6.85 -20.43
CA ALA A 130 -5.38 7.00 -20.29
C ALA A 130 -5.77 8.14 -19.32
N GLY A 131 -5.01 8.32 -18.23
CA GLY A 131 -5.18 9.46 -17.31
C GLY A 131 -4.91 10.81 -17.97
N LEU A 132 -3.82 10.92 -18.72
CA LEU A 132 -3.48 12.14 -19.45
C LEU A 132 -4.51 12.43 -20.55
N ASP A 133 -4.96 11.42 -21.29
CA ASP A 133 -6.00 11.56 -22.32
C ASP A 133 -7.34 12.05 -21.71
N LEU A 134 -7.72 11.52 -20.54
CA LEU A 134 -8.90 11.98 -19.80
C LEU A 134 -8.77 13.45 -19.38
N PHE A 135 -7.59 13.87 -18.93
CA PHE A 135 -7.29 15.27 -18.65
C PHE A 135 -7.43 16.14 -19.90
N LEU A 136 -6.73 15.79 -20.99
CA LEU A 136 -6.70 16.56 -22.24
C LEU A 136 -8.05 16.65 -22.95
N THR A 137 -8.94 15.68 -22.71
CA THR A 137 -10.33 15.73 -23.22
C THR A 137 -11.18 16.77 -22.49
N ASN A 138 -10.85 17.09 -21.23
CA ASN A 138 -11.64 17.96 -20.36
C ASN A 138 -10.98 19.32 -20.08
N ARG A 139 -9.71 19.50 -20.46
CA ARG A 139 -8.88 20.68 -20.17
C ARG A 139 -8.16 21.15 -21.43
N PRO A 140 -7.71 22.42 -21.52
CA PRO A 140 -6.95 22.90 -22.67
C PRO A 140 -5.74 22.01 -22.95
N ALA A 141 -5.60 21.56 -24.19
CA ALA A 141 -4.48 20.72 -24.59
C ALA A 141 -3.17 21.50 -24.49
N LYS A 142 -2.29 21.06 -23.59
CA LYS A 142 -0.94 21.59 -23.37
C LYS A 142 0.08 20.44 -23.39
N PRO A 143 1.30 20.67 -23.86
CA PRO A 143 2.35 19.64 -23.80
C PRO A 143 2.79 19.41 -22.35
N VAL A 144 3.19 18.18 -22.03
CA VAL A 144 3.95 17.92 -20.79
C VAL A 144 5.32 18.58 -20.93
N VAL A 145 5.72 19.34 -19.93
CA VAL A 145 7.03 20.05 -19.87
C VAL A 145 7.88 19.59 -18.69
N CYS A 146 7.25 18.98 -17.67
CA CYS A 146 7.94 18.42 -16.53
C CYS A 146 7.23 17.17 -16.02
N VAL A 147 8.01 16.18 -15.61
CA VAL A 147 7.56 15.03 -14.82
C VAL A 147 8.33 15.02 -13.50
N ILE A 148 7.64 14.80 -12.39
CA ILE A 148 8.23 14.71 -11.05
C ILE A 148 7.91 13.32 -10.51
N TYR A 149 8.94 12.60 -10.05
CA TYR A 149 8.77 11.42 -9.21
C TYR A 149 8.90 11.85 -7.76
N SER A 150 7.84 11.73 -6.98
CA SER A 150 7.84 12.07 -5.56
C SER A 150 8.78 11.16 -4.77
N HIS A 151 8.86 9.88 -5.16
CA HIS A 151 9.72 8.90 -4.51
C HIS A 151 9.97 7.63 -5.35
N SER A 152 10.82 6.73 -4.84
CA SER A 152 11.39 5.58 -5.57
C SER A 152 10.50 4.33 -5.71
N HIS A 153 9.18 4.42 -5.57
CA HIS A 153 8.28 3.27 -5.77
C HIS A 153 7.65 3.22 -7.16
N VAL A 154 7.42 2.00 -7.65
CA VAL A 154 7.05 1.72 -9.05
C VAL A 154 5.72 2.34 -9.49
N ASP A 155 4.77 2.48 -8.58
CA ASP A 155 3.48 3.12 -8.82
C ASP A 155 3.57 4.64 -8.99
N HIS A 156 4.77 5.22 -8.82
CA HIS A 156 5.00 6.65 -8.93
C HIS A 156 5.93 7.05 -10.08
N TYR A 157 6.56 6.11 -10.76
CA TYR A 157 7.36 6.40 -11.97
C TYR A 157 7.02 5.46 -13.14
N GLY A 158 6.41 4.31 -12.87
CA GLY A 158 6.31 3.18 -13.78
C GLY A 158 5.57 3.51 -15.08
N GLY A 159 4.64 4.47 -15.06
CA GLY A 159 3.90 4.89 -16.24
C GLY A 159 4.47 6.11 -16.96
N VAL A 160 5.70 6.55 -16.68
CA VAL A 160 6.27 7.78 -17.28
C VAL A 160 6.23 7.81 -18.81
N MET A 161 6.46 6.68 -19.49
CA MET A 161 6.38 6.62 -20.96
C MET A 161 4.94 6.67 -21.51
N GLY A 162 3.93 6.76 -20.63
CA GLY A 162 2.55 7.08 -20.98
C GLY A 162 2.28 8.58 -21.08
N VAL A 163 3.14 9.42 -20.47
CA VAL A 163 2.96 10.88 -20.43
C VAL A 163 4.06 11.67 -21.14
N THR A 164 5.21 11.04 -21.42
CA THR A 164 6.32 11.63 -22.19
C THR A 164 7.13 10.55 -22.91
N THR A 165 8.19 10.94 -23.61
CA THR A 165 9.10 10.02 -24.32
C THR A 165 10.55 10.24 -23.90
N ALA A 166 11.39 9.21 -24.06
CA ALA A 166 12.83 9.33 -23.82
C ALA A 166 13.47 10.38 -24.76
N ASP A 167 12.98 10.51 -25.99
CA ASP A 167 13.47 11.48 -26.97
C ASP A 167 13.12 12.93 -26.57
N ASP A 168 11.94 13.17 -26.02
CA ASP A 168 11.56 14.52 -25.56
C ASP A 168 12.36 14.93 -24.32
N VAL A 169 12.67 13.98 -23.43
CA VAL A 169 13.55 14.22 -22.27
C VAL A 169 15.00 14.44 -22.70
N ALA A 170 15.55 13.57 -23.55
CA ALA A 170 16.90 13.72 -24.10
C ALA A 170 17.06 15.01 -24.93
N GLY A 171 16.01 15.42 -25.62
CA GLY A 171 15.94 16.68 -26.37
C GLY A 171 15.73 17.93 -25.51
N GLY A 172 15.57 17.79 -24.19
CA GLY A 172 15.38 18.90 -23.26
C GLY A 172 13.99 19.57 -23.31
N LYS A 173 13.00 18.92 -23.94
CA LYS A 173 11.61 19.43 -23.97
C LYS A 173 10.86 19.11 -22.68
N VAL A 174 11.24 18.01 -22.00
CA VAL A 174 10.66 17.58 -20.73
C VAL A 174 11.78 17.39 -19.70
N VAL A 175 11.63 18.04 -18.55
CA VAL A 175 12.52 17.83 -17.40
C VAL A 175 11.93 16.74 -16.51
N VAL A 176 12.74 15.77 -16.10
CA VAL A 176 12.36 14.76 -15.11
C VAL A 176 13.06 15.07 -13.79
N ILE A 177 12.30 15.31 -12.73
CA ILE A 177 12.80 15.66 -11.39
C ILE A 177 12.54 14.50 -10.42
N ALA A 178 13.49 14.19 -9.55
CA ALA A 178 13.34 13.20 -8.49
C ALA A 178 14.11 13.61 -7.21
N PRO A 179 13.80 13.01 -6.04
CA PRO A 179 14.61 13.21 -4.85
C PRO A 179 16.01 12.59 -5.01
N ASP A 180 16.95 13.05 -4.17
CA ASP A 180 18.25 12.43 -4.02
C ASP A 180 18.15 10.92 -3.77
N ARG A 181 19.16 10.16 -4.20
CA ARG A 181 19.24 8.68 -4.13
C ARG A 181 18.19 7.92 -4.96
N PHE A 182 17.27 8.55 -5.69
CA PHE A 182 16.19 7.85 -6.42
C PHE A 182 16.67 6.65 -7.26
N MET A 183 17.72 6.83 -8.07
CA MET A 183 18.25 5.76 -8.93
C MET A 183 18.99 4.66 -8.14
N GLU A 184 19.61 5.00 -7.02
CA GLU A 184 20.33 4.06 -6.15
C GLU A 184 19.33 3.12 -5.47
N GLU A 185 18.24 3.68 -4.95
CA GLU A 185 17.23 2.93 -4.20
C GLU A 185 16.37 2.04 -5.11
N LEU A 186 16.16 2.45 -6.36
CA LEU A 186 15.53 1.60 -7.37
C LEU A 186 16.34 0.31 -7.60
N ALA A 187 17.68 0.41 -7.64
CA ALA A 187 18.55 -0.75 -7.78
C ALA A 187 18.46 -1.68 -6.56
N GLY A 188 18.52 -1.12 -5.35
CA GLY A 188 18.46 -1.90 -4.11
C GLY A 188 17.13 -2.66 -3.93
N GLU A 189 16.00 -1.95 -4.04
CA GLU A 189 14.69 -2.54 -3.74
C GLU A 189 14.17 -3.47 -4.84
N ASN A 190 14.26 -3.04 -6.10
CA ASN A 190 13.55 -3.72 -7.19
C ASN A 190 14.40 -4.74 -7.95
N VAL A 191 15.74 -4.70 -7.80
CA VAL A 191 16.65 -5.57 -8.55
C VAL A 191 17.14 -6.73 -7.68
N LEU A 192 17.92 -6.45 -6.63
CA LEU A 192 18.62 -7.47 -5.84
C LEU A 192 17.67 -8.51 -5.20
N ALA A 193 16.59 -8.05 -4.58
CA ALA A 193 15.58 -8.90 -3.95
C ALA A 193 14.31 -9.08 -4.82
N GLY A 194 14.34 -8.64 -6.08
CA GLY A 194 13.15 -8.45 -6.90
C GLY A 194 12.31 -9.72 -7.09
N ASN A 195 12.93 -10.89 -7.27
CA ASN A 195 12.18 -12.14 -7.43
C ASN A 195 11.39 -12.52 -6.16
N ALA A 196 12.02 -12.41 -4.99
CA ALA A 196 11.38 -12.72 -3.71
C ALA A 196 10.27 -11.71 -3.39
N MET A 197 10.53 -10.42 -3.58
CA MET A 197 9.55 -9.36 -3.37
C MET A 197 8.35 -9.51 -4.31
N ASN A 198 8.55 -9.74 -5.61
CA ASN A 198 7.47 -9.92 -6.58
C ASN A 198 6.58 -11.12 -6.25
N ARG A 199 7.16 -12.24 -5.79
CA ARG A 199 6.37 -13.40 -5.36
C ARG A 199 5.53 -13.07 -4.12
N ARG A 200 6.09 -12.38 -3.14
CA ARG A 200 5.39 -11.98 -1.91
C ARG A 200 4.35 -10.88 -2.16
N ALA A 201 4.58 -10.00 -3.13
CA ALA A 201 3.64 -8.96 -3.54
C ALA A 201 2.31 -9.55 -4.05
N GLN A 202 2.31 -10.77 -4.60
CA GLN A 202 1.07 -11.48 -4.96
C GLN A 202 0.16 -11.71 -3.75
N PHE A 203 0.74 -12.02 -2.58
CA PHE A 203 -0.01 -12.14 -1.33
C PHE A 203 -0.48 -10.76 -0.84
N GLN A 204 0.40 -9.75 -0.83
CA GLN A 204 0.06 -8.41 -0.34
C GLN A 204 -1.08 -7.75 -1.12
N PHE A 205 -1.02 -7.78 -2.45
CA PHE A 205 -1.98 -7.08 -3.31
C PHE A 205 -3.15 -7.95 -3.78
N GLY A 206 -3.03 -9.28 -3.70
CA GLY A 206 -4.12 -10.20 -4.03
C GLY A 206 -4.59 -10.10 -5.49
N GLY A 207 -3.74 -9.65 -6.42
CA GLY A 207 -4.13 -9.36 -7.80
C GLY A 207 -4.60 -10.56 -8.65
N LEU A 208 -4.40 -11.79 -8.14
CA LEU A 208 -4.87 -13.04 -8.76
C LEU A 208 -6.02 -13.71 -8.00
N LEU A 209 -6.49 -13.10 -6.91
CA LEU A 209 -7.73 -13.52 -6.26
C LEU A 209 -8.92 -13.07 -7.12
N ALA A 210 -10.01 -13.84 -7.07
CA ALA A 210 -11.29 -13.39 -7.61
C ALA A 210 -11.72 -12.08 -6.93
N LYS A 211 -12.30 -11.16 -7.71
CA LYS A 211 -12.88 -9.93 -7.17
C LYS A 211 -14.25 -10.24 -6.59
N GLY A 212 -14.47 -9.89 -5.33
CA GLY A 212 -15.76 -10.14 -4.67
C GLY A 212 -15.71 -10.23 -3.15
N PRO A 213 -16.87 -10.32 -2.48
CA PRO A 213 -16.99 -10.37 -1.02
C PRO A 213 -16.18 -11.46 -0.30
N ARG A 214 -15.85 -12.55 -0.98
CA ARG A 214 -15.03 -13.66 -0.44
C ARG A 214 -13.61 -13.71 -1.01
N GLY A 215 -13.25 -12.75 -1.84
CA GLY A 215 -11.95 -12.63 -2.47
C GLY A 215 -11.34 -11.26 -2.22
N GLN A 216 -10.65 -10.72 -3.22
CA GLN A 216 -10.04 -9.41 -3.12
C GLN A 216 -11.09 -8.30 -3.28
N VAL A 217 -10.98 -7.29 -2.41
CA VAL A 217 -11.91 -6.16 -2.33
C VAL A 217 -11.21 -4.81 -2.47
N ASP A 218 -9.97 -4.72 -2.00
CA ASP A 218 -9.16 -3.50 -2.00
C ASP A 218 -7.67 -3.83 -1.69
N ALA A 219 -6.82 -2.81 -1.73
CA ALA A 219 -5.42 -2.85 -1.31
C ALA A 219 -5.09 -1.76 -0.27
N GLY A 220 -6.09 -1.06 0.28
CA GLY A 220 -5.93 -0.03 1.30
C GLY A 220 -5.67 1.33 0.67
N LEU A 221 -4.52 1.47 -0.01
CA LEU A 221 -4.13 2.68 -0.75
C LEU A 221 -4.95 2.95 -2.03
N GLY A 222 -5.63 1.93 -2.52
CA GLY A 222 -6.40 1.90 -3.76
C GLY A 222 -6.90 0.48 -4.04
N LYS A 223 -7.41 0.21 -5.25
CA LYS A 223 -8.01 -1.10 -5.56
C LYS A 223 -7.00 -2.24 -5.59
N VAL A 224 -6.00 -2.15 -6.46
CA VAL A 224 -4.93 -3.11 -6.72
C VAL A 224 -3.86 -2.41 -7.57
N THR A 225 -2.71 -3.02 -7.82
CA THR A 225 -1.74 -2.51 -8.81
C THR A 225 -2.24 -2.73 -10.23
N ALA A 226 -2.16 -1.70 -11.10
CA ALA A 226 -2.52 -1.84 -12.51
C ALA A 226 -1.64 -2.85 -13.26
N ARG A 227 -2.19 -3.37 -14.36
CA ARG A 227 -1.44 -4.22 -15.31
C ARG A 227 -0.92 -3.35 -16.46
N GLY A 228 0.12 -3.82 -17.13
CA GLY A 228 0.70 -3.11 -18.26
C GLY A 228 2.22 -3.11 -18.23
N ARG A 229 2.81 -2.20 -18.99
CA ARG A 229 4.27 -2.03 -19.07
C ARG A 229 4.72 -1.05 -18.02
N VAL A 230 5.57 -1.53 -17.12
CA VAL A 230 6.37 -0.69 -16.21
C VAL A 230 7.56 -0.15 -17.00
N THR A 231 7.74 1.16 -16.96
CA THR A 231 8.74 1.93 -17.70
C THR A 231 9.52 2.84 -16.75
N LEU A 232 10.63 3.38 -17.22
CA LEU A 232 11.46 4.30 -16.44
C LEU A 232 12.20 5.23 -17.40
N ILE A 233 12.21 6.52 -17.09
CA ILE A 233 13.12 7.50 -17.66
C ILE A 233 13.91 8.08 -16.51
N ALA A 234 15.24 8.03 -16.59
CA ALA A 234 16.11 8.51 -15.54
C ALA A 234 15.89 10.03 -15.29
N PRO A 235 15.93 10.49 -14.02
CA PRO A 235 15.81 11.91 -13.70
C PRO A 235 16.91 12.73 -14.37
N THR A 236 16.54 13.88 -14.94
CA THR A 236 17.48 14.87 -15.49
C THR A 236 17.89 15.91 -14.45
N GLN A 237 17.11 16.03 -13.37
CA GLN A 237 17.36 16.91 -12.24
C GLN A 237 17.06 16.16 -10.94
N VAL A 238 17.87 16.42 -9.92
CA VAL A 238 17.77 15.78 -8.61
C VAL A 238 17.69 16.87 -7.54
N ILE A 239 16.77 16.75 -6.60
CA ILE A 239 16.66 17.61 -5.41
C ILE A 239 17.59 17.05 -4.34
N VAL A 240 18.54 17.84 -3.85
CA VAL A 240 19.63 17.37 -2.97
C VAL A 240 19.70 18.09 -1.63
N ALA A 241 19.31 19.36 -1.57
CA ALA A 241 19.24 20.10 -0.32
C ALA A 241 17.96 19.73 0.44
N ALA A 242 18.01 19.84 1.78
CA ALA A 242 16.86 19.54 2.63
C ALA A 242 15.60 20.34 2.24
N THR A 243 15.79 21.54 1.69
CA THR A 243 14.72 22.32 1.05
C THR A 243 15.27 23.05 -0.16
N GLU A 244 14.56 23.00 -1.29
CA GLU A 244 14.91 23.68 -2.54
C GLU A 244 13.68 24.32 -3.18
N SER A 245 13.85 25.47 -3.82
CA SER A 245 12.77 26.15 -4.56
C SER A 245 13.11 26.21 -6.04
N HIS A 246 12.16 25.83 -6.88
CA HIS A 246 12.29 25.88 -8.33
C HIS A 246 11.05 26.53 -8.94
N ASP A 247 11.25 27.36 -9.97
CA ASP A 247 10.17 27.80 -10.87
C ASP A 247 10.09 26.81 -12.02
N ILE A 248 8.95 26.17 -12.17
CA ILE A 248 8.70 25.18 -13.21
C ILE A 248 7.53 25.69 -14.03
N ASP A 249 7.82 26.23 -15.22
CA ASP A 249 6.82 26.78 -16.14
C ASP A 249 5.85 27.77 -15.47
N GLY A 250 6.39 28.72 -14.69
CA GLY A 250 5.61 29.76 -13.99
C GLY A 250 4.94 29.29 -12.69
N VAL A 251 5.19 28.04 -12.28
CA VAL A 251 4.74 27.49 -11.00
C VAL A 251 5.92 27.42 -10.03
N GLU A 252 5.83 28.17 -8.93
CA GLU A 252 6.79 28.06 -7.84
C GLU A 252 6.52 26.78 -7.05
N MET A 253 7.53 25.93 -6.92
CA MET A 253 7.47 24.71 -6.15
C MET A 253 8.64 24.65 -5.17
N VAL A 254 8.32 24.45 -3.89
CA VAL A 254 9.29 24.26 -2.81
C VAL A 254 9.31 22.79 -2.43
N PHE A 255 10.43 22.12 -2.67
CA PHE A 255 10.65 20.74 -2.32
C PHE A 255 11.22 20.64 -0.91
N GLN A 256 10.81 19.63 -0.16
CA GLN A 256 11.40 19.23 1.11
C GLN A 256 11.79 17.75 1.00
N LEU A 257 13.08 17.44 1.10
CA LEU A 257 13.51 16.05 1.14
C LEU A 257 12.99 15.37 2.43
N ALA A 258 12.45 14.17 2.27
CA ALA A 258 11.95 13.33 3.34
C ALA A 258 12.50 11.90 3.18
N PRO A 259 13.82 11.68 3.22
CA PRO A 259 14.39 10.35 2.99
C PRO A 259 14.08 9.40 4.15
N ASP A 260 14.07 8.10 3.83
CA ASP A 260 13.94 6.98 4.76
C ASP A 260 12.61 6.95 5.56
N SER A 261 11.58 7.67 5.08
CA SER A 261 10.19 7.64 5.58
C SER A 261 9.37 6.54 4.92
N GLU A 262 8.38 6.87 4.07
CA GLU A 262 7.68 5.88 3.26
C GLU A 262 8.66 5.22 2.28
N ALA A 263 9.49 5.99 1.59
CA ALA A 263 10.56 5.43 0.75
C ALA A 263 11.95 5.88 1.21
N PRO A 264 13.01 5.13 0.85
CA PRO A 264 14.39 5.55 1.09
C PRO A 264 14.71 6.90 0.42
N ALA A 265 14.21 7.13 -0.79
CA ALA A 265 14.31 8.38 -1.54
C ALA A 265 12.91 8.97 -1.77
N GLU A 266 12.56 10.03 -1.04
CA GLU A 266 11.23 10.66 -1.07
C GLU A 266 11.32 12.16 -0.79
N MET A 267 10.38 12.93 -1.32
CA MET A 267 10.25 14.37 -1.08
C MET A 267 8.80 14.85 -1.06
N HIS A 268 8.55 15.91 -0.28
CA HIS A 268 7.31 16.67 -0.31
C HIS A 268 7.42 17.86 -1.27
N MET A 269 6.28 18.39 -1.71
CA MET A 269 6.22 19.55 -2.58
C MET A 269 5.18 20.55 -2.09
N PHE A 270 5.58 21.78 -1.81
CA PHE A 270 4.68 22.89 -1.49
C PHE A 270 4.57 23.83 -2.68
N LEU A 271 3.35 24.27 -2.98
CA LEU A 271 2.99 25.17 -4.07
C LEU A 271 2.43 26.48 -3.46
N PRO A 272 3.28 27.47 -3.17
CA PRO A 272 2.89 28.66 -2.42
C PRO A 272 1.77 29.45 -3.10
N GLN A 273 1.80 29.55 -4.43
CA GLN A 273 0.81 30.26 -5.24
C GLN A 273 -0.61 29.73 -5.04
N PHE A 274 -0.75 28.44 -4.69
CA PHE A 274 -2.03 27.77 -4.55
C PHE A 274 -2.37 27.42 -3.10
N GLY A 275 -1.42 27.57 -2.16
CA GLY A 275 -1.56 27.09 -0.79
C GLY A 275 -1.74 25.56 -0.73
N VAL A 276 -1.12 24.82 -1.67
CA VAL A 276 -1.24 23.36 -1.78
C VAL A 276 0.05 22.71 -1.28
N LEU A 277 -0.07 21.82 -0.29
CA LEU A 277 1.01 20.95 0.15
C LEU A 277 0.76 19.53 -0.36
N ASN A 278 1.75 18.94 -1.02
CA ASN A 278 1.78 17.54 -1.41
C ASN A 278 2.77 16.80 -0.52
N LEU A 279 2.28 15.89 0.32
CA LEU A 279 3.12 15.06 1.19
C LEU A 279 3.48 13.70 0.59
N ALA A 280 3.47 13.58 -0.75
CA ALA A 280 3.78 12.35 -1.45
C ALA A 280 2.95 11.18 -0.89
N GLU A 281 3.59 10.22 -0.24
CA GLU A 281 2.95 9.08 0.41
C GLU A 281 3.11 9.09 1.95
N ASN A 282 3.77 10.12 2.49
CA ASN A 282 4.03 10.28 3.92
C ASN A 282 2.80 10.65 4.77
N ALA A 283 1.68 11.07 4.17
CA ALA A 283 0.44 11.33 4.90
C ALA A 283 -0.79 10.95 4.07
N THR A 284 -1.13 9.67 4.07
CA THR A 284 -2.32 9.11 3.39
C THR A 284 -3.45 8.84 4.38
N ARG A 285 -4.68 8.61 3.90
CA ARG A 285 -5.90 8.37 4.72
C ARG A 285 -5.91 6.99 5.40
N LEU A 286 -4.77 6.52 5.89
CA LEU A 286 -4.58 5.26 6.61
C LEU A 286 -3.29 5.27 7.45
N LEU A 287 -3.12 4.25 8.30
CA LEU A 287 -1.81 3.87 8.83
C LEU A 287 -1.00 3.13 7.75
N HIS A 288 0.13 3.72 7.35
CA HIS A 288 1.03 3.14 6.35
C HIS A 288 1.98 2.08 6.95
N ASN A 289 2.63 1.30 6.09
CA ASN A 289 3.59 0.28 6.47
C ASN A 289 4.92 0.89 6.93
N PHE A 290 5.46 0.40 8.04
CA PHE A 290 6.89 0.53 8.37
C PHE A 290 7.71 -0.60 7.76
N ILE A 291 7.06 -1.72 7.47
CA ILE A 291 7.60 -2.77 6.61
C ILE A 291 6.45 -3.42 5.84
N PRO A 292 6.43 -3.37 4.50
CA PRO A 292 5.36 -3.99 3.74
C PRO A 292 5.50 -5.53 3.75
N LEU A 293 4.38 -6.25 3.68
CA LEU A 293 4.37 -7.72 3.67
C LEU A 293 5.17 -8.32 2.49
N ARG A 294 5.26 -7.60 1.37
CA ARG A 294 6.10 -7.96 0.20
C ARG A 294 7.58 -8.06 0.55
N GLY A 295 8.01 -7.40 1.62
CA GLY A 295 9.40 -7.26 2.04
C GLY A 295 10.01 -5.95 1.54
N ALA A 296 10.73 -5.27 2.42
CA ALA A 296 11.59 -4.12 2.18
C ALA A 296 12.51 -3.95 3.39
N LEU A 297 13.37 -2.94 3.37
CA LEU A 297 14.04 -2.49 4.60
C LEU A 297 13.00 -1.91 5.57
N ALA A 298 13.24 -2.05 6.87
CA ALA A 298 12.38 -1.46 7.89
C ALA A 298 12.56 0.05 7.93
N ARG A 299 11.48 0.78 7.66
CA ARG A 299 11.40 2.25 7.65
C ARG A 299 11.57 2.83 9.05
N ASP A 300 11.88 4.12 9.15
CA ASP A 300 12.03 4.81 10.44
C ASP A 300 10.84 5.70 10.77
N PRO A 301 9.83 5.22 11.53
CA PRO A 301 8.66 6.04 11.86
C PRO A 301 8.99 7.27 12.72
N ARG A 302 10.16 7.31 13.39
CA ARG A 302 10.59 8.49 14.15
C ARG A 302 11.03 9.61 13.22
N ILE A 303 11.75 9.31 12.13
CA ILE A 303 12.11 10.36 11.15
C ILE A 303 10.92 10.69 10.25
N TRP A 304 10.06 9.72 9.93
CA TRP A 304 8.82 9.97 9.20
C TRP A 304 7.94 11.00 9.94
N SER A 305 7.69 10.77 11.23
CA SER A 305 6.99 11.74 12.08
C SER A 305 7.67 13.11 12.10
N ARG A 306 9.02 13.15 12.09
CA ARG A 306 9.78 14.40 12.02
C ARG A 306 9.59 15.12 10.69
N HIS A 307 9.66 14.43 9.55
CA HIS A 307 9.47 15.05 8.24
C HIS A 307 8.09 15.70 8.09
N ILE A 308 7.04 15.06 8.65
CA ILE A 308 5.69 15.66 8.74
C ILE A 308 5.72 16.91 9.65
N SER A 309 6.38 16.83 10.80
CA SER A 309 6.52 17.97 11.72
C SER A 309 7.24 19.16 11.06
N ASP A 310 8.28 18.88 10.31
CA ASP A 310 9.08 19.87 9.59
C ASP A 310 8.23 20.50 8.46
N ALA A 311 7.47 19.70 7.72
CA ALA A 311 6.53 20.21 6.70
C ALA A 311 5.47 21.13 7.31
N MET A 312 4.92 20.75 8.47
CA MET A 312 3.96 21.59 9.21
C MET A 312 4.60 22.91 9.66
N ALA A 313 5.85 22.89 10.12
CA ALA A 313 6.55 24.08 10.56
C ALA A 313 6.91 25.02 9.39
N LEU A 314 7.32 24.44 8.25
CA LEU A 314 7.72 25.18 7.06
C LEU A 314 6.53 25.76 6.31
N PHE A 315 5.45 24.98 6.16
CA PHE A 315 4.37 25.28 5.20
C PHE A 315 2.99 25.41 5.84
N GLY A 316 2.80 24.99 7.09
CA GLY A 316 1.47 24.82 7.70
C GLY A 316 0.63 26.10 7.74
N GLU A 317 1.24 27.26 7.99
CA GLU A 317 0.52 28.55 8.02
C GLU A 317 0.07 29.03 6.63
N ALA A 318 0.67 28.52 5.56
CA ALA A 318 0.35 28.86 4.18
C ALA A 318 -0.41 27.73 3.45
N THR A 319 -0.66 26.60 4.10
CA THR A 319 -1.32 25.44 3.50
C THR A 319 -2.83 25.49 3.73
N GLU A 320 -3.58 25.61 2.65
CA GLU A 320 -5.05 25.53 2.64
C GLU A 320 -5.56 24.17 2.15
N ILE A 321 -4.76 23.46 1.36
CA ILE A 321 -5.11 22.19 0.78
C ILE A 321 -3.94 21.23 0.92
N LEU A 322 -4.20 20.05 1.44
CA LEU A 322 -3.24 18.96 1.48
C LEU A 322 -3.64 17.90 0.47
N ILE A 323 -2.74 17.58 -0.46
CA ILE A 323 -2.86 16.45 -1.37
C ILE A 323 -1.81 15.38 -1.04
N GLY A 324 -2.02 14.20 -1.57
CA GLY A 324 -1.05 13.12 -1.57
C GLY A 324 -1.21 12.29 -2.84
N GLN A 325 -0.30 11.34 -3.01
CA GLN A 325 -0.18 10.52 -4.21
C GLN A 325 -1.02 9.24 -4.11
N HIS A 326 -1.82 9.12 -3.05
CA HIS A 326 -2.94 8.18 -2.90
C HIS A 326 -4.13 8.90 -2.23
N HIS A 327 -5.32 8.34 -2.37
CA HIS A 327 -6.58 8.83 -1.79
C HIS A 327 -6.99 10.26 -2.20
N TRP A 328 -7.85 10.90 -1.40
CA TRP A 328 -8.41 12.22 -1.63
C TRP A 328 -7.80 13.31 -0.72
N PRO A 329 -7.79 14.58 -1.17
CA PRO A 329 -7.25 15.71 -0.41
C PRO A 329 -7.95 16.01 0.92
N THR A 330 -7.32 16.90 1.69
CA THR A 330 -7.91 17.64 2.82
C THR A 330 -7.96 19.11 2.45
N TRP A 331 -9.07 19.80 2.76
CA TRP A 331 -9.25 21.22 2.49
C TRP A 331 -9.56 21.98 3.77
N GLY A 332 -9.02 23.20 3.87
CA GLY A 332 -9.12 24.07 5.03
C GLY A 332 -7.89 23.93 5.92
N ARG A 333 -7.23 25.05 6.23
CA ARG A 333 -6.00 25.07 7.03
C ARG A 333 -6.13 24.35 8.38
N ALA A 334 -7.26 24.54 9.07
CA ALA A 334 -7.49 23.93 10.38
C ALA A 334 -7.60 22.40 10.27
N GLU A 335 -8.31 21.92 9.25
CA GLU A 335 -8.50 20.52 8.94
C GLU A 335 -7.18 19.86 8.49
N VAL A 336 -6.40 20.57 7.66
CA VAL A 336 -5.06 20.13 7.26
C VAL A 336 -4.16 19.99 8.48
N ARG A 337 -4.07 21.02 9.32
CA ARG A 337 -3.26 20.97 10.55
C ARG A 337 -3.68 19.80 11.44
N ALA A 338 -4.98 19.66 11.72
CA ALA A 338 -5.49 18.59 12.57
C ALA A 338 -5.20 17.19 11.99
N TYR A 339 -5.31 17.02 10.67
CA TYR A 339 -4.96 15.76 10.01
C TYR A 339 -3.45 15.45 10.10
N LEU A 340 -2.59 16.44 9.87
CA LEU A 340 -1.13 16.25 9.96
C LEU A 340 -0.66 15.99 11.39
N GLU A 341 -1.26 16.63 12.39
CA GLU A 341 -1.00 16.35 13.81
C GLU A 341 -1.29 14.87 14.13
N LYS A 342 -2.43 14.34 13.67
CA LYS A 342 -2.79 12.93 13.86
C LYS A 342 -1.82 11.98 13.16
N GLN A 343 -1.46 12.25 11.91
CA GLN A 343 -0.50 11.43 11.15
C GLN A 343 0.90 11.45 11.80
N ARG A 344 1.42 12.63 12.17
CA ARG A 344 2.68 12.79 12.92
C ARG A 344 2.66 11.97 14.21
N ASP A 345 1.60 12.12 14.99
CA ASP A 345 1.49 11.52 16.33
C ASP A 345 1.27 10.01 16.24
N LEU A 346 0.56 9.51 15.23
CA LEU A 346 0.41 8.09 14.92
C LEU A 346 1.78 7.40 14.78
N TYR A 347 2.62 7.91 13.87
CA TYR A 347 3.94 7.33 13.61
C TYR A 347 4.84 7.42 14.84
N LYS A 348 4.83 8.58 15.53
CA LYS A 348 5.62 8.77 16.76
C LYS A 348 5.17 7.85 17.88
N TYR A 349 3.87 7.66 18.04
CA TYR A 349 3.31 6.83 19.10
C TYR A 349 3.67 5.36 18.91
N ILE A 350 3.45 4.80 17.71
CA ILE A 350 3.79 3.39 17.46
C ILE A 350 5.29 3.16 17.67
N HIS A 351 6.13 4.08 17.20
CA HIS A 351 7.57 4.06 17.49
C HIS A 351 7.87 4.06 19.00
N ASP A 352 7.45 5.11 19.71
CA ASP A 352 7.85 5.34 21.10
C ASP A 352 7.30 4.28 22.04
N GLN A 353 6.06 3.85 21.85
CA GLN A 353 5.47 2.81 22.68
C GLN A 353 6.08 1.45 22.41
N THR A 354 6.45 1.15 21.17
CA THR A 354 7.22 -0.06 20.87
C THR A 354 8.59 -0.02 21.55
N VAL A 355 9.31 1.10 21.46
CA VAL A 355 10.60 1.29 22.15
C VAL A 355 10.46 1.21 23.67
N ARG A 356 9.38 1.76 24.24
CA ARG A 356 9.11 1.63 25.66
C ARG A 356 8.87 0.17 26.07
N LEU A 357 8.03 -0.55 25.32
CA LEU A 357 7.68 -1.95 25.64
C LEU A 357 8.87 -2.91 25.44
N MET A 358 9.70 -2.72 24.40
CA MET A 358 10.94 -3.51 24.26
C MET A 358 11.91 -3.25 25.42
N ASN A 359 12.01 -2.01 25.93
CA ASN A 359 12.82 -1.70 27.10
C ASN A 359 12.28 -2.33 28.40
N HIS A 360 10.99 -2.71 28.42
CA HIS A 360 10.41 -3.52 29.49
C HIS A 360 10.59 -5.03 29.27
N GLY A 361 11.35 -5.44 28.25
CA GLY A 361 11.69 -6.83 27.96
C GLY A 361 10.66 -7.57 27.10
N LEU A 362 9.66 -6.88 26.54
CA LEU A 362 8.69 -7.53 25.65
C LEU A 362 9.33 -7.79 24.27
N THR A 363 9.02 -8.96 23.73
CA THR A 363 9.38 -9.43 22.38
C THR A 363 8.41 -8.90 21.32
N PRO A 364 8.72 -8.99 20.01
CA PRO A 364 7.88 -8.43 18.95
C PRO A 364 6.42 -8.90 18.99
N ALA A 365 6.19 -10.19 19.29
CA ALA A 365 4.85 -10.75 19.38
C ALA A 365 4.08 -10.16 20.57
N GLU A 366 4.72 -10.07 21.75
CA GLU A 366 4.11 -9.53 22.96
C GLU A 366 3.79 -8.04 22.80
N ILE A 367 4.70 -7.25 22.21
CA ILE A 367 4.43 -5.83 21.91
C ILE A 367 3.21 -5.71 20.99
N SER A 368 3.15 -6.51 19.93
CA SER A 368 2.05 -6.44 18.97
C SER A 368 0.67 -6.83 19.52
N GLU A 369 0.61 -7.54 20.64
CA GLU A 369 -0.64 -7.85 21.35
C GLU A 369 -0.98 -6.81 22.43
N ASN A 370 0.00 -6.03 22.90
CA ASN A 370 -0.16 -5.07 23.99
C ASN A 370 -0.17 -3.60 23.51
N LEU A 371 0.07 -3.35 22.23
CA LEU A 371 0.07 -2.03 21.62
C LEU A 371 -1.08 -1.91 20.62
N ASP A 372 -1.92 -0.89 20.82
CA ASP A 372 -2.94 -0.47 19.88
C ASP A 372 -3.00 1.07 19.84
N LEU A 373 -3.79 1.63 18.92
CA LEU A 373 -4.01 3.06 18.78
C LEU A 373 -4.49 3.67 20.10
N PRO A 374 -3.97 4.84 20.51
CA PRO A 374 -4.38 5.49 21.74
C PRO A 374 -5.79 6.10 21.60
N PRO A 375 -6.51 6.31 22.72
CA PRO A 375 -7.76 7.06 22.71
C PRO A 375 -7.61 8.41 21.98
N GLY A 376 -8.52 8.69 21.06
CA GLY A 376 -8.52 9.92 20.24
C GLY A 376 -7.93 9.74 18.85
N LEU A 377 -7.14 8.68 18.61
CA LEU A 377 -6.77 8.21 17.27
C LEU A 377 -7.54 6.95 16.86
N ASP A 378 -7.96 6.14 17.84
CA ASP A 378 -8.65 4.86 17.64
C ASP A 378 -9.99 4.97 16.90
N GLN A 379 -10.64 6.12 16.92
CA GLN A 379 -11.88 6.38 16.16
C GLN A 379 -11.70 7.25 14.91
N ASP A 380 -10.46 7.64 14.58
CA ASP A 380 -10.21 8.46 13.40
C ASP A 380 -10.01 7.58 12.16
N TRP A 381 -10.82 7.80 11.12
CA TRP A 381 -10.78 7.01 9.89
C TRP A 381 -9.43 7.07 9.18
N SER A 382 -8.73 8.18 9.30
CA SER A 382 -7.52 8.45 8.53
C SER A 382 -6.26 7.80 9.08
N VAL A 383 -6.34 7.16 10.25
CA VAL A 383 -5.22 6.45 10.89
C VAL A 383 -5.49 4.96 11.07
N ARG A 384 -6.61 4.46 10.52
CA ARG A 384 -6.96 3.03 10.59
C ARG A 384 -5.99 2.20 9.76
N GLY A 385 -5.77 0.96 10.18
CA GLY A 385 -4.82 0.02 9.57
C GLY A 385 -5.33 -0.62 8.29
N TYR A 386 -5.63 0.15 7.24
CA TYR A 386 -6.09 -0.40 5.95
C TYR A 386 -4.94 -0.95 5.09
N TYR A 387 -3.71 -0.50 5.32
CA TYR A 387 -2.51 -0.94 4.60
C TYR A 387 -1.48 -1.50 5.58
N GLY A 388 -0.91 -0.61 6.40
CA GLY A 388 -0.16 -0.93 7.61
C GLY A 388 -1.07 -1.40 8.75
N THR A 389 -0.47 -1.93 9.81
CA THR A 389 -1.18 -2.31 11.04
C THR A 389 -0.27 -2.06 12.22
N VAL A 390 -0.83 -1.60 13.33
CA VAL A 390 -0.08 -1.44 14.59
C VAL A 390 0.68 -2.72 14.94
N SER A 391 0.08 -3.89 14.69
CA SER A 391 0.68 -5.20 14.96
C SER A 391 1.99 -5.45 14.19
N HIS A 392 2.00 -5.33 12.86
CA HIS A 392 3.22 -5.60 12.09
C HIS A 392 4.18 -4.40 12.07
N ASP A 393 3.67 -3.19 12.25
CA ASP A 393 4.49 -1.98 12.34
C ASP A 393 5.27 -1.92 13.65
N ALA A 394 4.70 -2.37 14.77
CA ALA A 394 5.45 -2.57 16.02
C ALA A 394 6.59 -3.60 15.85
N LYS A 395 6.32 -4.70 15.12
CA LYS A 395 7.37 -5.70 14.82
C LYS A 395 8.49 -5.10 13.96
N ALA A 396 8.15 -4.22 13.02
CA ALA A 396 9.12 -3.49 12.21
C ALA A 396 10.01 -2.57 13.05
N VAL A 397 9.42 -1.80 13.98
CA VAL A 397 10.18 -0.94 14.90
C VAL A 397 11.13 -1.79 15.74
N TYR A 398 10.66 -2.92 16.29
CA TYR A 398 11.55 -3.82 17.02
C TYR A 398 12.72 -4.31 16.15
N GLN A 399 12.43 -4.82 14.94
CA GLN A 399 13.45 -5.30 13.99
C GLN A 399 14.48 -4.22 13.61
N ARG A 400 14.08 -2.95 13.62
CA ARG A 400 14.97 -1.83 13.33
C ARG A 400 16.02 -1.63 14.42
N TYR A 401 15.64 -1.80 15.69
CA TYR A 401 16.54 -1.57 16.82
C TYR A 401 17.27 -2.82 17.30
N LEU A 402 16.61 -3.97 17.18
CA LEU A 402 17.09 -5.26 17.66
C LEU A 402 17.03 -6.27 16.52
N SER A 403 17.94 -7.24 16.53
CA SER A 403 17.98 -8.26 15.50
C SER A 403 16.78 -9.22 15.59
N TRP A 404 16.73 -10.20 14.70
CA TRP A 404 15.75 -11.29 14.72
C TRP A 404 15.76 -12.12 16.00
N TYR A 405 16.83 -12.04 16.81
CA TYR A 405 17.00 -12.81 18.03
C TYR A 405 16.26 -12.15 19.21
N ASP A 406 15.38 -12.92 19.84
CA ASP A 406 14.52 -12.49 20.94
C ASP A 406 15.15 -12.67 22.34
N ALA A 407 16.47 -12.89 22.42
CA ALA A 407 17.19 -13.21 23.65
C ALA A 407 16.77 -14.53 24.33
N ASN A 408 15.94 -15.38 23.72
CA ASN A 408 15.64 -16.72 24.20
C ASN A 408 16.54 -17.76 23.48
N PRO A 409 17.48 -18.43 24.17
CA PRO A 409 18.37 -19.42 23.55
C PRO A 409 17.67 -20.58 22.84
N ALA A 410 16.41 -20.89 23.19
CA ALA A 410 15.61 -21.89 22.49
C ALA A 410 15.33 -21.50 21.01
N ASN A 411 15.33 -20.20 20.71
CA ASN A 411 15.05 -19.64 19.39
C ASN A 411 16.32 -19.20 18.64
N LEU A 412 17.52 -19.42 19.22
CA LEU A 412 18.79 -19.00 18.61
C LEU A 412 19.15 -19.83 17.37
N ASN A 413 18.87 -21.13 17.39
CA ASN A 413 19.15 -22.05 16.29
C ASN A 413 18.00 -23.06 16.13
N PRO A 414 16.79 -22.60 15.74
CA PRO A 414 15.63 -23.45 15.65
C PRO A 414 15.77 -24.44 14.49
N LEU A 415 15.13 -25.61 14.62
CA LEU A 415 15.04 -26.56 13.52
C LEU A 415 14.34 -25.91 12.30
N PRO A 416 14.74 -26.26 11.05
CA PRO A 416 13.99 -25.88 9.87
C PRO A 416 12.50 -26.28 9.96
N ARG A 417 11.61 -25.50 9.33
CA ARG A 417 10.14 -25.64 9.50
C ARG A 417 9.60 -27.06 9.30
N ARG A 418 10.12 -27.82 8.33
CA ARG A 418 9.68 -29.20 8.06
C ARG A 418 10.08 -30.16 9.19
N ASP A 419 11.29 -30.02 9.72
CA ASP A 419 11.79 -30.88 10.79
C ASP A 419 11.13 -30.55 12.13
N ALA A 420 10.98 -29.25 12.42
CA ALA A 420 10.21 -28.78 13.58
C ALA A 420 8.74 -29.25 13.51
N GLY A 421 8.11 -29.16 12.34
CA GLY A 421 6.75 -29.62 12.09
C GLY A 421 6.56 -31.10 12.41
N ARG A 422 7.42 -31.97 11.88
CA ARG A 422 7.37 -33.43 12.14
C ARG A 422 7.46 -33.75 13.63
N LYS A 423 8.40 -33.13 14.35
CA LYS A 423 8.55 -33.35 15.80
C LYS A 423 7.38 -32.80 16.61
N THR A 424 6.83 -31.66 16.23
CA THR A 424 5.65 -31.07 16.89
C THR A 424 4.44 -31.98 16.72
N VAL A 425 4.18 -32.49 15.51
CA VAL A 425 3.07 -33.40 15.22
C VAL A 425 3.21 -34.71 16.00
N GLU A 426 4.42 -35.29 16.05
CA GLU A 426 4.73 -36.48 16.88
C GLU A 426 4.35 -36.26 18.35
N TYR A 427 4.77 -35.12 18.93
CA TYR A 427 4.50 -34.76 20.33
C TYR A 427 3.02 -34.47 20.60
N MET A 428 2.28 -34.01 19.60
CA MET A 428 0.85 -33.73 19.72
C MET A 428 -0.03 -34.99 19.61
N GLY A 429 0.55 -36.15 19.30
CA GLY A 429 -0.15 -37.43 19.18
C GLY A 429 -0.44 -37.87 17.74
N GLY A 430 0.25 -37.30 16.75
CA GLY A 430 0.07 -37.60 15.32
C GLY A 430 -0.89 -36.65 14.61
N GLY A 431 -0.90 -36.71 13.27
CA GLY A 431 -1.70 -35.82 12.41
C GLY A 431 -3.21 -35.88 12.68
N ASP A 432 -3.76 -37.08 12.86
CA ASP A 432 -5.19 -37.28 13.14
C ASP A 432 -5.64 -36.62 14.44
N ALA A 433 -4.87 -36.83 15.52
CA ALA A 433 -5.16 -36.25 16.83
C ALA A 433 -5.04 -34.72 16.82
N LEU A 434 -4.07 -34.17 16.08
CA LEU A 434 -3.93 -32.73 15.88
C LEU A 434 -5.14 -32.17 15.12
N LEU A 435 -5.56 -32.81 14.03
CA LEU A 435 -6.72 -32.38 13.24
C LEU A 435 -8.03 -32.40 14.05
N GLU A 436 -8.26 -33.45 14.85
CA GLU A 436 -9.44 -33.55 15.71
C GLU A 436 -9.51 -32.35 16.67
N ARG A 437 -8.41 -32.03 17.35
CA ARG A 437 -8.34 -30.89 18.27
C ARG A 437 -8.45 -29.55 17.56
N ALA A 438 -7.77 -29.40 16.42
CA ALA A 438 -7.81 -28.18 15.62
C ALA A 438 -9.23 -27.85 15.11
N LYS A 439 -10.05 -28.86 14.79
CA LYS A 439 -11.46 -28.67 14.43
C LYS A 439 -12.27 -28.11 15.61
N VAL A 440 -12.05 -28.60 16.83
CA VAL A 440 -12.71 -28.06 18.02
C VAL A 440 -12.37 -26.57 18.21
N ASP A 441 -11.10 -26.21 18.10
CA ASP A 441 -10.65 -24.81 18.18
C ASP A 441 -11.19 -23.96 17.03
N PHE A 442 -11.30 -24.52 15.82
CA PHE A 442 -11.86 -23.83 14.66
C PHE A 442 -13.35 -23.49 14.88
N GLU A 443 -14.15 -24.45 15.35
CA GLU A 443 -15.56 -24.23 15.67
C GLU A 443 -15.74 -23.22 16.82
N ALA A 444 -14.79 -23.18 17.76
CA ALA A 444 -14.76 -22.17 18.82
C ALA A 444 -14.31 -20.78 18.36
N GLY A 445 -13.85 -20.62 17.12
CA GLY A 445 -13.39 -19.34 16.58
C GLY A 445 -11.94 -18.98 16.87
N ASN A 446 -11.12 -19.93 17.37
CA ASN A 446 -9.72 -19.73 17.74
C ASN A 446 -8.77 -19.71 16.52
N TYR A 447 -9.12 -19.00 15.45
CA TYR A 447 -8.50 -19.12 14.13
C TYR A 447 -7.00 -18.85 14.12
N ARG A 448 -6.51 -17.88 14.90
CA ARG A 448 -5.07 -17.57 14.99
C ARG A 448 -4.27 -18.77 15.52
N TRP A 449 -4.80 -19.49 16.50
CA TRP A 449 -4.17 -20.68 17.05
C TRP A 449 -4.26 -21.86 16.09
N VAL A 450 -5.44 -22.10 15.51
CA VAL A 450 -5.66 -23.14 14.49
C VAL A 450 -4.66 -23.00 13.34
N ALA A 451 -4.44 -21.76 12.86
CA ALA A 451 -3.46 -21.49 11.81
C ALA A 451 -2.03 -21.87 12.20
N GLN A 452 -1.62 -21.60 13.44
CA GLN A 452 -0.28 -21.95 13.93
C GLN A 452 -0.09 -23.46 14.00
N VAL A 453 -1.02 -24.19 14.63
CA VAL A 453 -0.89 -25.65 14.81
C VAL A 453 -0.99 -26.40 13.49
N LEU A 454 -1.92 -26.03 12.62
CA LEU A 454 -2.06 -26.66 11.31
C LEU A 454 -0.89 -26.33 10.37
N SER A 455 -0.18 -25.21 10.57
CA SER A 455 1.04 -24.94 9.81
C SER A 455 2.10 -26.03 10.05
N HIS A 456 2.28 -26.47 11.29
CA HIS A 456 3.22 -27.57 11.60
C HIS A 456 2.84 -28.86 10.86
N LEU A 457 1.56 -29.21 10.84
CA LEU A 457 1.08 -30.38 10.11
C LEU A 457 1.23 -30.22 8.60
N ALA A 458 0.90 -29.06 8.04
CA ALA A 458 1.05 -28.80 6.61
C ALA A 458 2.52 -28.88 6.14
N PHE A 459 3.49 -28.49 6.98
CA PHE A 459 4.91 -28.66 6.67
C PHE A 459 5.41 -30.10 6.86
N ALA A 460 4.84 -30.85 7.82
CA ALA A 460 5.18 -32.25 8.06
C ALA A 460 4.60 -33.18 6.97
N GLU A 461 3.36 -32.93 6.57
CA GLU A 461 2.53 -33.73 5.66
C GLU A 461 1.91 -32.84 4.56
N PRO A 462 2.70 -32.36 3.59
CA PRO A 462 2.24 -31.38 2.59
C PRO A 462 1.17 -31.90 1.62
N GLU A 463 0.95 -33.21 1.56
CA GLU A 463 -0.10 -33.85 0.75
C GLU A 463 -1.37 -34.18 1.57
N ASN A 464 -1.40 -33.86 2.88
CA ASN A 464 -2.57 -34.06 3.72
C ASN A 464 -3.68 -33.05 3.35
N LEU A 465 -4.64 -33.51 2.54
CA LEU A 465 -5.71 -32.68 2.01
C LEU A 465 -6.65 -32.14 3.09
N GLU A 466 -6.86 -32.88 4.17
CA GLU A 466 -7.71 -32.44 5.29
C GLU A 466 -7.07 -31.27 6.03
N CYS A 467 -5.79 -31.38 6.36
CA CYS A 467 -5.01 -30.29 6.95
C CYS A 467 -5.02 -29.05 6.05
N ARG A 468 -4.76 -29.22 4.76
CA ARG A 468 -4.74 -28.10 3.81
C ARG A 468 -6.09 -27.41 3.71
N THR A 469 -7.17 -28.18 3.67
CA THR A 469 -8.53 -27.64 3.60
C THR A 469 -8.87 -26.87 4.86
N LEU A 470 -8.65 -27.45 6.05
CA LEU A 470 -8.96 -26.78 7.32
C LEU A 470 -8.09 -25.53 7.54
N LEU A 471 -6.80 -25.57 7.15
CA LEU A 471 -5.93 -24.40 7.21
C LEU A 471 -6.38 -23.30 6.23
N ALA A 472 -6.84 -23.67 5.04
CA ALA A 472 -7.41 -22.72 4.09
C ALA A 472 -8.69 -22.07 4.62
N ASP A 473 -9.60 -22.85 5.19
CA ASP A 473 -10.82 -22.35 5.84
C ASP A 473 -10.47 -21.42 7.01
N THR A 474 -9.39 -21.71 7.76
CA THR A 474 -8.89 -20.89 8.86
C THR A 474 -8.34 -19.54 8.37
N PHE A 475 -7.49 -19.55 7.35
CA PHE A 475 -7.01 -18.32 6.72
C PHE A 475 -8.16 -17.51 6.15
N GLU A 476 -9.17 -18.16 5.57
CA GLU A 476 -10.33 -17.47 5.04
C GLU A 476 -11.11 -16.70 6.13
N GLN A 477 -11.35 -17.31 7.30
CA GLN A 477 -11.98 -16.58 8.41
C GLN A 477 -11.11 -15.43 8.93
N LEU A 478 -9.78 -15.61 9.03
CA LEU A 478 -8.86 -14.53 9.39
C LEU A 478 -8.89 -13.38 8.38
N GLY A 479 -8.91 -13.70 7.08
CA GLY A 479 -9.01 -12.73 6.00
C GLY A 479 -10.36 -12.01 5.95
N TYR A 480 -11.44 -12.67 6.40
CA TYR A 480 -12.75 -12.02 6.54
C TYR A 480 -12.75 -11.00 7.68
N GLN A 481 -12.09 -11.30 8.80
CA GLN A 481 -12.00 -10.41 9.96
C GLN A 481 -11.02 -9.23 9.78
N ALA A 482 -10.02 -9.37 8.90
CA ALA A 482 -8.96 -8.39 8.74
C ALA A 482 -9.47 -7.01 8.25
N GLU A 483 -9.14 -5.95 9.00
CA GLU A 483 -9.33 -4.54 8.60
C GLU A 483 -8.27 -4.12 7.56
N SER A 484 -7.04 -4.61 7.67
CA SER A 484 -6.00 -4.39 6.67
C SER A 484 -6.30 -5.17 5.39
N ALA A 485 -6.35 -4.45 4.28
CA ALA A 485 -6.50 -5.01 2.96
C ALA A 485 -5.33 -5.96 2.63
N THR A 486 -4.10 -5.61 3.03
CA THR A 486 -2.91 -6.43 2.75
C THR A 486 -2.91 -7.73 3.53
N TRP A 487 -3.40 -7.72 4.78
CA TRP A 487 -3.60 -8.94 5.57
C TRP A 487 -4.70 -9.81 4.99
N ARG A 488 -5.85 -9.21 4.64
CA ARG A 488 -6.94 -9.92 3.95
C ARG A 488 -6.42 -10.64 2.71
N ASN A 489 -5.73 -9.92 1.84
CA ASN A 489 -5.20 -10.46 0.61
C ASN A 489 -4.21 -11.60 0.88
N ALA A 490 -3.31 -11.43 1.85
CA ALA A 490 -2.32 -12.46 2.18
C ALA A 490 -2.99 -13.75 2.70
N TYR A 491 -3.96 -13.62 3.59
CA TYR A 491 -4.71 -14.77 4.10
C TYR A 491 -5.48 -15.49 2.99
N LEU A 492 -6.25 -14.76 2.17
CA LEU A 492 -7.06 -15.35 1.11
C LEU A 492 -6.20 -15.95 -0.01
N TYR A 493 -5.05 -15.35 -0.31
CA TYR A 493 -4.10 -15.91 -1.27
C TYR A 493 -3.47 -17.21 -0.73
N GLY A 494 -3.13 -17.25 0.55
CA GLY A 494 -2.68 -18.48 1.21
C GLY A 494 -3.74 -19.59 1.18
N ALA A 495 -5.01 -19.25 1.45
CA ALA A 495 -6.12 -20.19 1.34
C ALA A 495 -6.28 -20.73 -0.11
N GLN A 496 -6.17 -19.85 -1.11
CA GLN A 496 -6.23 -20.24 -2.53
C GLN A 496 -5.12 -21.25 -2.88
N GLU A 497 -3.87 -20.99 -2.49
CA GLU A 497 -2.76 -21.90 -2.82
C GLU A 497 -2.83 -23.23 -2.06
N LEU A 498 -3.35 -23.24 -0.83
CA LEU A 498 -3.59 -24.47 -0.10
C LEU A 498 -4.62 -25.36 -0.80
N ARG A 499 -5.70 -24.76 -1.33
CA ARG A 499 -6.81 -25.45 -2.02
C ARG A 499 -6.47 -25.86 -3.46
N HIS A 500 -5.76 -25.02 -4.20
CA HIS A 500 -5.59 -25.17 -5.66
C HIS A 500 -4.14 -25.34 -6.11
N GLY A 501 -3.17 -25.19 -5.20
CA GLY A 501 -1.76 -25.12 -5.53
C GLY A 501 -1.33 -23.74 -6.04
N ILE A 502 -0.05 -23.60 -6.34
CA ILE A 502 0.55 -22.34 -6.79
C ILE A 502 0.07 -22.02 -8.20
N VAL A 503 -0.40 -20.78 -8.41
CA VAL A 503 -0.77 -20.27 -9.74
C VAL A 503 0.50 -20.18 -10.60
N LYS A 504 0.53 -20.95 -11.70
CA LYS A 504 1.65 -20.92 -12.66
C LYS A 504 1.45 -19.76 -13.62
N LEU A 505 2.19 -18.67 -13.40
CA LEU A 505 2.24 -17.55 -14.34
C LEU A 505 3.25 -17.82 -15.46
N PRO A 506 3.05 -17.27 -16.67
CA PRO A 506 4.07 -17.31 -17.71
C PRO A 506 5.35 -16.59 -17.22
N PRO A 507 6.54 -17.01 -17.70
CA PRO A 507 7.79 -16.34 -17.36
C PRO A 507 7.70 -14.85 -17.71
N ARG A 508 8.04 -13.98 -16.76
CA ARG A 508 8.15 -12.53 -16.98
C ARG A 508 9.60 -12.11 -16.79
N ARG A 509 10.05 -11.13 -17.58
CA ARG A 509 11.33 -10.47 -17.35
C ARG A 509 11.22 -9.72 -16.03
N ILE A 510 12.20 -9.91 -15.14
CA ILE A 510 12.23 -9.26 -13.83
C ILE A 510 12.51 -7.76 -13.99
N LEU A 511 13.40 -7.41 -14.93
CA LEU A 511 13.74 -6.04 -15.28
C LEU A 511 13.20 -5.71 -16.68
N SER A 512 12.63 -4.51 -16.84
CA SER A 512 12.32 -3.97 -18.17
C SER A 512 13.63 -3.57 -18.88
N PRO A 513 13.64 -3.51 -20.23
CA PRO A 513 14.78 -2.97 -20.98
C PRO A 513 15.20 -1.58 -20.50
N GLU A 514 14.22 -0.74 -20.15
CA GLU A 514 14.42 0.62 -19.67
C GLU A 514 15.12 0.61 -18.30
N THR A 515 14.65 -0.21 -17.35
CA THR A 515 15.31 -0.37 -16.05
C THR A 515 16.74 -0.88 -16.22
N LEU A 516 16.95 -1.91 -17.04
CA LEU A 516 18.30 -2.45 -17.28
C LEU A 516 19.26 -1.40 -17.85
N THR A 517 18.76 -0.49 -18.70
CA THR A 517 19.56 0.58 -19.30
C THR A 517 19.86 1.71 -18.30
N ALA A 518 18.98 1.90 -17.32
CA ALA A 518 19.13 2.95 -16.31
C ALA A 518 20.02 2.54 -15.11
N LEU A 519 20.26 1.24 -14.91
CA LEU A 519 21.13 0.76 -13.83
C LEU A 519 22.60 1.10 -14.08
N THR A 520 23.31 1.44 -13.01
CA THR A 520 24.76 1.60 -13.05
C THR A 520 25.43 0.23 -13.26
N THR A 521 26.66 0.25 -13.78
CA THR A 521 27.45 -0.97 -13.94
C THR A 521 27.71 -1.67 -12.60
N ASP A 522 27.91 -0.91 -11.53
CA ASP A 522 28.12 -1.45 -10.18
C ASP A 522 26.86 -2.17 -9.67
N ALA A 523 25.68 -1.54 -9.80
CA ALA A 523 24.40 -2.16 -9.43
C ALA A 523 24.13 -3.46 -10.22
N LEU A 524 24.58 -3.54 -11.47
CA LEU A 524 24.48 -4.75 -12.28
C LEU A 524 25.44 -5.85 -11.80
N PHE A 525 26.61 -5.51 -11.28
CA PHE A 525 27.54 -6.50 -10.72
C PHE A 525 27.14 -7.00 -9.33
N ASP A 526 26.37 -6.21 -8.58
CA ASP A 526 25.79 -6.63 -7.30
C ASP A 526 24.62 -7.63 -7.48
N PHE A 527 23.94 -7.62 -8.63
CA PHE A 527 22.84 -8.52 -9.00
C PHE A 527 23.33 -9.83 -9.61
#